data_AF-A0A536MM40-F1
#
_entry.id   AF-A0A536MM40-F1
#
_cell.length_a   1.000
_cell.length_b   1.000
_cell.length_c   1.000
_cell.angle_alpha   90.00
_cell.angle_beta   90.00
_cell.angle_gamma   90.00
#
_symmetry.space_group_name_H-M   'P 1'
#
loop_
_entity.id
_entity.type
_entity.pdbx_description
1 polymer ?
#
loop_
_entity_poly.entity_id
_entity_poly.type
_entity_poly.pdbx_seq_one_letter_code
_entity_poly.pdbx_strand_id
1 'polypeptide(L)'
;MEVKSAARKTARSTSGSAEIDSKTMLRVLEAVQHGDFSARMPSASPRGSASRVAAALNAVIESNQRLEREIHRLTRSIGKEGQLKRAATGEVGAWAPTLEAVNDLVEDLARPNTEIARVISAVANGDLSQTMALEIESRPLQGQFLNTAKTVNTMVEQLNAFASEVTRVAREVGTEGNLGGQAEVKGVAGVWKDLTDNVNLMAGNLTSQVRNIAEVTTAVQQGDLSKKITVDVRGEILELKNTINTMVDQLNAFASEVTRVAREVGTEGKLGGQAEVRGVGGIWKDLTDNVNLMAGNLTSQVRNIAEVTTGIANGDLSKKITVDVRGEILELKQTINTMVDQLNAFAKEVTRVAREVGTEGQLGGQADVKGVGGVWKDLTENVNFMAGNLTSQVRNIAEVTTAVQQGD
;
A
#
# COMPACT_ATOMS: atom_id res chain seq x y z
N MET A 1 133.06 65.13 -21.66
CA MET A 1 133.79 64.30 -20.68
C MET A 1 132.84 63.21 -20.22
N GLU A 2 133.19 61.97 -20.53
CA GLU A 2 132.47 60.76 -20.14
C GLU A 2 132.41 60.61 -18.60
N VAL A 3 131.37 59.95 -18.09
CA VAL A 3 131.41 58.61 -17.45
C VAL A 3 130.23 58.45 -16.45
N LYS A 4 129.35 57.50 -16.83
CA LYS A 4 128.57 56.50 -16.06
C LYS A 4 128.19 56.76 -14.59
N SER A 5 126.90 56.57 -14.28
CA SER A 5 126.45 55.84 -13.08
C SER A 5 125.09 55.15 -13.27
N ALA A 6 125.15 53.84 -13.05
CA ALA A 6 124.16 52.79 -12.75
C ALA A 6 122.62 52.97 -12.89
N ALA A 7 122.08 52.05 -13.68
CA ALA A 7 120.79 51.38 -13.65
C ALA A 7 119.89 51.51 -12.39
N ARG A 8 118.61 51.85 -12.64
CA ARG A 8 117.48 51.05 -12.13
C ARG A 8 116.27 51.17 -13.07
N LYS A 9 115.95 50.07 -13.75
CA LYS A 9 114.68 49.83 -14.43
C LYS A 9 113.60 49.74 -13.35
N THR A 10 112.72 50.73 -13.24
CA THR A 10 111.46 50.59 -12.51
C THR A 10 110.33 50.92 -13.48
N ALA A 11 109.73 49.84 -13.99
CA ALA A 11 108.39 49.83 -14.52
C ALA A 11 107.48 50.53 -13.51
N ARG A 12 106.98 51.72 -13.85
CA ARG A 12 105.93 52.36 -13.07
C ARG A 12 104.61 51.88 -13.65
N SER A 13 104.14 50.83 -13.01
CA SER A 13 102.84 50.18 -13.11
C SER A 13 101.69 51.17 -13.36
N THR A 14 100.87 50.82 -14.33
CA THR A 14 99.45 51.20 -14.43
C THR A 14 98.75 50.90 -13.10
N SER A 15 98.61 51.89 -12.23
CA SER A 15 97.68 51.82 -11.10
C SER A 15 96.29 52.20 -11.60
N GLY A 16 95.63 51.26 -12.28
CA GLY A 16 94.19 51.34 -12.54
C GLY A 16 93.47 51.13 -11.22
N SER A 17 92.80 52.17 -10.72
CA SER A 17 91.83 52.06 -9.64
C SER A 17 90.76 51.06 -10.05
N ALA A 18 90.55 50.03 -9.24
CA ALA A 18 89.44 49.09 -9.40
C ALA A 18 88.12 49.75 -8.98
N GLU A 19 87.68 50.74 -9.76
CA GLU A 19 86.34 51.32 -9.68
C GLU A 19 85.38 50.47 -10.50
N ILE A 20 84.18 50.21 -9.98
CA ILE A 20 83.10 49.62 -10.77
C ILE A 20 82.74 50.62 -11.87
N ASP A 21 82.79 50.18 -13.12
CA ASP A 21 82.29 50.95 -14.25
C ASP A 21 80.80 51.25 -14.05
N SER A 22 80.47 52.54 -13.89
CA SER A 22 79.10 52.99 -13.65
C SER A 22 78.15 52.60 -14.78
N LYS A 23 78.64 52.44 -16.01
CA LYS A 23 77.83 51.95 -17.14
C LYS A 23 77.44 50.48 -16.96
N THR A 24 78.33 49.67 -16.38
CA THR A 24 78.06 48.26 -16.08
C THR A 24 77.06 48.13 -14.92
N MET A 25 77.20 48.94 -13.87
CA MET A 25 76.21 48.97 -12.77
C MET A 25 74.84 49.43 -13.26
N LEU A 26 74.78 50.48 -14.08
CA LEU A 26 73.54 50.97 -14.66
C LEU A 26 72.86 49.90 -15.52
N ARG A 27 73.61 49.18 -16.37
CA ARG A 27 73.06 48.10 -17.20
C ARG A 27 72.47 46.96 -16.36
N VAL A 28 73.14 46.55 -15.28
CA VAL A 28 72.62 45.50 -14.39
C VAL A 28 71.38 45.98 -13.64
N LEU A 29 71.36 47.22 -13.17
CA LEU A 29 70.19 47.82 -12.53
C LEU A 29 69.02 47.98 -13.51
N GLU A 30 69.28 48.38 -14.76
CA GLU A 30 68.27 48.44 -15.83
C GLU A 30 67.72 47.04 -16.12
N ALA A 31 68.56 46.01 -16.24
CA ALA A 31 68.10 44.63 -16.44
C ALA A 31 67.19 44.17 -15.29
N VAL A 32 67.59 44.41 -14.04
CA VAL A 32 66.81 44.07 -12.85
C VAL A 32 65.51 44.89 -12.76
N GLN A 33 65.53 46.17 -13.15
CA GLN A 33 64.34 47.02 -13.22
C GLN A 33 63.32 46.50 -14.24
N HIS A 34 63.78 45.91 -15.34
CA HIS A 34 62.91 45.27 -16.33
C HIS A 34 62.52 43.83 -15.94
N GLY A 35 62.88 43.36 -14.74
CA GLY A 35 62.52 42.04 -14.22
C GLY A 35 63.46 40.90 -14.60
N ASP A 36 64.61 41.17 -15.24
CA ASP A 36 65.64 40.16 -15.50
C ASP A 36 66.52 39.95 -14.26
N PHE A 37 66.10 39.03 -13.39
CA PHE A 37 66.88 38.64 -12.21
C PHE A 37 67.97 37.61 -12.49
N SER A 38 68.31 37.32 -13.77
CA SER A 38 69.48 36.51 -14.13
C SER A 38 70.77 37.34 -14.24
N ALA A 39 70.65 38.65 -14.42
CA ALA A 39 71.76 39.58 -14.49
C ALA A 39 72.60 39.58 -13.20
N ARG A 40 73.93 39.68 -13.32
CA ARG A 40 74.85 39.75 -12.18
C ARG A 40 75.93 40.79 -12.40
N MET A 41 76.30 41.47 -11.32
CA MET A 41 77.49 42.31 -11.27
C MET A 41 78.74 41.43 -11.40
N PRO A 42 79.69 41.76 -12.30
CA PRO A 42 80.99 41.10 -12.38
C PRO A 42 81.76 41.24 -11.05
N SER A 43 82.45 40.18 -10.63
CA SER A 43 83.31 40.22 -9.46
C SER A 43 84.58 41.04 -9.74
N ALA A 44 84.62 42.28 -9.25
CA ALA A 44 85.88 43.05 -9.17
C ALA A 44 86.78 42.50 -8.05
N SER A 45 88.10 42.73 -8.18
CA SER A 45 89.19 42.20 -7.31
C SER A 45 88.86 42.06 -5.81
N PRO A 46 89.46 41.09 -5.10
CA PRO A 46 88.98 40.58 -3.80
C PRO A 46 88.91 41.57 -2.62
N ARG A 47 89.41 42.81 -2.78
CA ARG A 47 89.44 43.81 -1.72
C ARG A 47 89.15 45.20 -2.28
N GLY A 48 87.99 45.75 -1.92
CA GLY A 48 87.57 47.10 -2.26
C GLY A 48 86.08 47.34 -1.94
N SER A 49 85.69 48.59 -1.75
CA SER A 49 84.28 49.02 -1.58
C SER A 49 83.41 48.59 -2.77
N ALA A 50 83.96 48.65 -3.97
CA ALA A 50 83.38 48.12 -5.21
C ALA A 50 82.90 46.67 -5.07
N SER A 51 83.77 45.75 -4.66
CA SER A 51 83.43 44.32 -4.53
C SER A 51 82.28 44.08 -3.54
N ARG A 52 82.23 44.87 -2.45
CA ARG A 52 81.13 44.83 -1.46
C ARG A 52 79.80 45.31 -2.05
N VAL A 53 79.82 46.36 -2.88
CA VAL A 53 78.62 46.86 -3.58
C VAL A 53 78.12 45.82 -4.59
N ALA A 54 79.03 45.21 -5.36
CA ALA A 54 78.67 44.14 -6.30
C ALA A 54 78.08 42.91 -5.60
N ALA A 55 78.65 42.50 -4.46
CA ALA A 55 78.14 41.38 -3.65
C ALA A 55 76.76 41.71 -3.05
N ALA A 56 76.56 42.92 -2.51
CA ALA A 56 75.28 43.35 -1.97
C ALA A 56 74.19 43.41 -3.05
N LEU A 57 74.51 43.98 -4.22
CA LEU A 57 73.58 44.04 -5.35
C LEU A 57 73.25 42.63 -5.86
N ASN A 58 74.24 41.76 -6.04
CA ASN A 58 74.00 40.37 -6.44
C ASN A 58 73.15 39.60 -5.41
N ALA A 59 73.30 39.86 -4.11
CA ALA A 59 72.46 39.25 -3.07
C ALA A 59 71.00 39.71 -3.16
N VAL A 60 70.75 41.00 -3.46
CA VAL A 60 69.40 41.52 -3.71
C VAL A 60 68.78 40.88 -4.96
N ILE A 61 69.54 40.79 -6.05
CA ILE A 61 69.07 40.14 -7.29
C ILE A 61 68.77 38.66 -7.05
N GLU A 62 69.60 37.96 -6.26
CA GLU A 62 69.38 36.56 -5.91
C GLU A 62 68.11 36.36 -5.07
N SER A 63 67.82 37.26 -4.12
CA SER A 63 66.56 37.23 -3.35
C SER A 63 65.35 37.43 -4.27
N ASN A 64 65.38 38.43 -5.16
CA ASN A 64 64.30 38.66 -6.12
C ASN A 64 64.06 37.45 -7.03
N GLN A 65 65.13 36.80 -7.50
CA GLN A 65 65.05 35.59 -8.31
C GLN A 65 64.50 34.38 -7.53
N ARG A 66 64.73 34.30 -6.21
CA ARG A 66 64.18 33.24 -5.37
C ARG A 66 62.68 33.46 -5.12
N LEU A 67 62.30 34.70 -4.81
CA LEU A 67 60.90 35.10 -4.64
C LEU A 67 60.07 34.79 -5.90
N GLU A 68 60.56 35.20 -7.08
CA GLU A 68 59.91 34.94 -8.37
C GLU A 68 59.69 33.43 -8.62
N ARG A 69 60.72 32.62 -8.37
CA ARG A 69 60.63 31.15 -8.49
C ARG A 69 59.63 30.54 -7.52
N GLU A 70 59.60 30.99 -6.27
CA GLU A 70 58.65 30.48 -5.27
C GLU A 70 57.20 30.88 -5.59
N ILE A 71 56.95 32.12 -6.04
CA ILE A 71 55.61 32.55 -6.48
C ILE A 71 55.14 31.70 -7.67
N HIS A 72 56.00 31.45 -8.67
CA HIS A 72 55.65 30.60 -9.81
C HIS A 72 55.42 29.14 -9.40
N ARG A 73 56.21 28.62 -8.46
CA ARG A 73 56.03 27.28 -7.92
C ARG A 73 54.71 27.15 -7.17
N LEU A 74 54.39 28.08 -6.28
CA LEU A 74 53.12 28.13 -5.56
C LEU A 74 51.93 28.20 -6.52
N THR A 75 52.02 29.07 -7.53
CA THR A 75 50.98 29.21 -8.55
C THR A 75 50.73 27.90 -9.30
N ARG A 76 51.77 27.12 -9.62
CA ARG A 76 51.60 25.80 -10.24
C ARG A 76 51.00 24.77 -9.28
N SER A 77 51.55 24.68 -8.06
CA SER A 77 51.10 23.72 -7.05
C SER A 77 49.63 23.94 -6.67
N ILE A 78 49.24 25.19 -6.42
CA ILE A 78 47.89 25.52 -5.96
C ILE A 78 46.93 25.59 -7.15
N GLY A 79 47.32 26.29 -8.21
CA GLY A 79 46.43 26.55 -9.35
C GLY A 79 46.24 25.38 -10.30
N LYS A 80 47.21 24.46 -10.42
CA LYS A 80 47.12 23.31 -11.33
C LYS A 80 47.04 21.96 -10.62
N GLU A 81 47.78 21.79 -9.53
CA GLU A 81 47.85 20.50 -8.83
C GLU A 81 46.86 20.42 -7.66
N GLY A 82 46.24 21.54 -7.25
CA GLY A 82 45.34 21.60 -6.09
C GLY A 82 46.05 21.32 -4.76
N GLN A 83 47.38 21.38 -4.72
CA GLN A 83 48.18 21.06 -3.55
C GLN A 83 48.55 22.32 -2.79
N LEU A 84 48.06 22.40 -1.55
CA LEU A 84 48.36 23.46 -0.59
C LEU A 84 49.78 23.29 -0.05
N LYS A 85 50.74 23.94 -0.71
CA LYS A 85 52.13 24.01 -0.26
C LYS A 85 52.43 25.45 0.19
N ARG A 86 53.22 25.60 1.26
CA ARG A 86 53.74 26.90 1.70
C ARG A 86 55.07 27.19 0.99
N ALA A 87 55.36 28.47 0.72
CA ALA A 87 56.68 28.90 0.27
C ALA A 87 57.72 28.64 1.38
N ALA A 88 58.93 28.27 0.98
CA ALA A 88 60.03 28.06 1.90
C ALA A 88 60.52 29.40 2.50
N THR A 89 60.49 29.54 3.82
CA THR A 89 60.95 30.73 4.54
C THR A 89 62.47 30.67 4.78
N GLY A 90 63.25 31.01 3.76
CA GLY A 90 64.72 31.10 3.84
C GLY A 90 65.28 32.52 3.76
N GLU A 91 64.43 33.54 3.70
CA GLU A 91 64.81 34.92 3.45
C GLU A 91 64.91 35.75 4.74
N VAL A 92 65.77 36.77 4.73
CA VAL A 92 66.02 37.66 5.87
C VAL A 92 65.64 39.08 5.50
N GLY A 93 64.98 39.81 6.41
CA GLY A 93 64.52 41.19 6.18
C GLY A 93 63.10 41.26 5.60
N ALA A 94 62.77 42.34 4.89
CA ALA A 94 61.41 42.65 4.41
C ALA A 94 60.81 41.64 3.39
N TRP A 95 61.62 40.70 2.92
CA TRP A 95 61.19 39.64 1.99
C TRP A 95 60.45 38.49 2.71
N ALA A 96 60.85 38.17 3.94
CA ALA A 96 60.15 37.20 4.79
C ALA A 96 58.66 37.55 5.01
N PRO A 97 58.29 38.77 5.45
CA PRO A 97 56.87 39.12 5.63
C PRO A 97 56.09 39.16 4.31
N THR A 98 56.75 39.33 3.16
CA THR A 98 56.08 39.26 1.85
C THR A 98 55.70 37.82 1.50
N LEU A 99 56.61 36.86 1.71
CA LEU A 99 56.32 35.44 1.55
C LEU A 99 55.30 34.93 2.56
N GLU A 100 55.35 35.44 3.80
CA GLU A 100 54.32 35.17 4.81
C GLU A 100 52.96 35.68 4.36
N ALA A 101 52.85 36.92 3.86
CA ALA A 101 51.58 37.45 3.35
C ALA A 101 51.01 36.61 2.18
N VAL A 102 51.86 36.08 1.30
CA VAL A 102 51.44 35.15 0.24
C VAL A 102 50.96 33.83 0.83
N ASN A 103 51.68 33.27 1.81
CA ASN A 103 51.28 32.04 2.49
C ASN A 103 49.95 32.21 3.25
N ASP A 104 49.75 33.34 3.91
CA ASP A 104 48.51 33.68 4.64
C ASP A 104 47.34 33.77 3.66
N LEU A 105 47.53 34.43 2.51
CA LEU A 105 46.49 34.48 1.48
C LEU A 105 46.15 33.09 0.91
N VAL A 106 47.15 32.24 0.70
CA VAL A 106 46.93 30.85 0.28
C VAL A 106 46.12 30.10 1.32
N GLU A 107 46.48 30.24 2.60
CA GLU A 107 45.80 29.57 3.71
C GLU A 107 44.35 30.08 3.89
N ASP A 108 44.13 31.38 3.82
CA ASP A 108 42.82 32.03 3.90
C ASP A 108 41.87 31.60 2.76
N LEU A 109 42.39 31.33 1.57
CA LEU A 109 41.61 30.81 0.43
C LEU A 109 41.41 29.29 0.50
N ALA A 110 42.36 28.56 1.09
CA ALA A 110 42.40 27.12 1.12
C ALA A 110 41.45 26.50 2.16
N ARG A 111 41.37 27.14 3.34
CA ARG A 111 40.60 26.62 4.47
C ARG A 111 39.11 26.50 4.14
N PRO A 112 38.41 27.52 3.60
CA PRO A 112 37.00 27.40 3.26
C PRO A 112 36.73 26.33 2.20
N ASN A 113 37.63 26.16 1.22
CA ASN A 113 37.48 25.14 0.18
C ASN A 113 37.62 23.72 0.74
N THR A 114 38.51 23.52 1.70
CA THR A 114 38.65 22.24 2.41
C THR A 114 37.39 21.92 3.21
N GLU A 115 36.81 22.92 3.89
CA GLU A 115 35.55 22.75 4.63
C GLU A 115 34.37 22.43 3.70
N ILE A 116 34.27 23.10 2.56
CA ILE A 116 33.23 22.80 1.55
C ILE A 116 33.37 21.35 1.07
N ALA A 117 34.59 20.91 0.74
CA ALA A 117 34.83 19.53 0.31
C ALA A 117 34.46 18.51 1.40
N ARG A 118 34.74 18.82 2.67
CA ARG A 118 34.37 17.98 3.82
C ARG A 118 32.85 17.85 3.94
N VAL A 119 32.11 18.95 3.89
CA VAL A 119 30.64 18.94 4.01
C VAL A 119 30.00 18.23 2.82
N ILE A 120 30.47 18.48 1.59
CA ILE A 120 29.98 17.76 0.41
C ILE A 120 30.26 16.25 0.53
N SER A 121 31.43 15.86 1.02
CA SER A 121 31.76 14.45 1.25
C SER A 121 30.88 13.82 2.33
N ALA A 122 30.55 14.56 3.40
CA ALA A 122 29.62 14.09 4.43
C ALA A 122 28.21 13.86 3.86
N VAL A 123 27.69 14.84 3.11
CA VAL A 123 26.39 14.73 2.41
C VAL A 123 26.38 13.53 1.45
N ALA A 124 27.44 13.32 0.68
CA ALA A 124 27.57 12.18 -0.22
C ALA A 124 27.56 10.82 0.51
N ASN A 125 28.05 10.78 1.75
CA ASN A 125 28.01 9.61 2.62
C ASN A 125 26.70 9.50 3.43
N GLY A 126 25.74 10.42 3.24
CA GLY A 126 24.46 10.45 3.95
C GLY A 126 24.47 11.10 5.33
N ASP A 127 25.59 11.71 5.74
CA ASP A 127 25.66 12.49 6.98
C ASP A 127 25.23 13.95 6.73
N LEU A 128 23.94 14.21 6.98
CA LEU A 128 23.32 15.54 6.83
C LEU A 128 23.38 16.39 8.10
N SER A 129 24.10 15.91 9.14
CA SER A 129 24.32 16.69 10.37
C SER A 129 25.47 17.69 10.24
N GLN A 130 26.34 17.49 9.24
CA GLN A 130 27.53 18.32 9.00
C GLN A 130 27.15 19.58 8.23
N THR A 131 27.51 20.73 8.78
CA THR A 131 27.29 22.05 8.15
C THR A 131 28.61 22.82 8.03
N MET A 132 28.62 23.84 7.16
CA MET A 132 29.68 24.83 7.06
C MET A 132 29.67 25.73 8.29
N ALA A 133 30.80 25.83 8.98
CA ALA A 133 31.00 26.84 10.02
C ALA A 133 30.96 28.24 9.39
N LEU A 134 30.21 29.16 10.01
CA LEU A 134 30.14 30.57 9.58
C LEU A 134 31.32 31.40 10.11
N GLU A 135 32.10 30.82 11.03
CA GLU A 135 33.30 31.41 11.62
C GLU A 135 34.41 30.36 11.63
N ILE A 136 35.64 30.78 11.31
CA ILE A 136 36.84 29.93 11.34
C ILE A 136 37.88 30.65 12.20
N GLU A 137 38.42 29.97 13.22
CA GLU A 137 39.41 30.54 14.17
C GLU A 137 38.97 31.89 14.77
N SER A 138 37.70 31.98 15.18
CA SER A 138 37.09 33.18 15.77
C SER A 138 37.00 34.38 14.82
N ARG A 139 37.13 34.16 13.50
CA ARG A 139 36.88 35.17 12.47
C ARG A 139 35.65 34.77 11.65
N PRO A 140 34.66 35.66 11.49
CA PRO A 140 33.52 35.38 10.64
C PRO A 140 33.96 35.30 9.18
N LEU A 141 33.39 34.34 8.45
CA LEU A 141 33.49 34.32 7.00
C LEU A 141 32.91 35.62 6.44
N GLN A 142 33.57 36.19 5.44
CA GLN A 142 33.15 37.44 4.80
C GLN A 142 33.00 37.28 3.29
N GLY A 143 32.24 38.19 2.69
CA GLY A 143 32.08 38.27 1.24
C GLY A 143 31.56 36.98 0.61
N GLN A 144 32.25 36.51 -0.43
CA GLN A 144 31.85 35.33 -1.19
C GLN A 144 31.87 34.04 -0.36
N PHE A 145 32.83 33.86 0.54
CA PHE A 145 32.91 32.66 1.39
C PHE A 145 31.71 32.53 2.32
N LEU A 146 31.22 33.64 2.88
CA LEU A 146 30.01 33.64 3.70
C LEU A 146 28.78 33.24 2.89
N ASN A 147 28.64 33.78 1.67
CA ASN A 147 27.52 33.46 0.80
C ASN A 147 27.53 31.98 0.41
N THR A 148 28.69 31.44 0.01
CA THR A 148 28.83 30.02 -0.31
C THR A 148 28.53 29.14 0.90
N ALA A 149 29.06 29.47 2.09
CA ALA A 149 28.76 28.73 3.31
C ALA A 149 27.26 28.71 3.62
N LYS A 150 26.57 29.85 3.50
CA LYS A 150 25.11 29.92 3.66
C LYS A 150 24.37 29.08 2.64
N THR A 151 24.74 29.14 1.36
CA THR A 151 24.10 28.33 0.31
C THR A 151 24.29 26.83 0.54
N VAL A 152 25.50 26.41 0.94
CA VAL A 152 25.76 25.00 1.29
C VAL A 152 24.91 24.59 2.50
N ASN A 153 24.85 25.42 3.55
CA ASN A 153 24.02 25.11 4.72
C ASN A 153 22.54 25.01 4.37
N THR A 154 21.99 25.92 3.57
CA THR A 154 20.60 25.83 3.10
C THR A 154 20.35 24.54 2.31
N MET A 155 21.30 24.11 1.49
CA MET A 155 21.19 22.85 0.75
C MET A 155 21.21 21.63 1.69
N VAL A 156 22.08 21.60 2.69
CA VAL A 156 22.11 20.54 3.72
C VAL A 156 20.81 20.53 4.53
N GLU A 157 20.31 21.70 4.94
CA GLU A 157 19.04 21.84 5.67
C GLU A 157 17.86 21.30 4.85
N GLN A 158 17.77 21.64 3.56
CA GLN A 158 16.72 21.14 2.66
C GLN A 158 16.78 19.62 2.51
N LEU A 159 17.99 19.07 2.30
CA LEU A 159 18.20 17.62 2.22
C LEU A 159 17.79 16.92 3.51
N ASN A 160 18.21 17.46 4.66
CA ASN A 160 17.93 16.86 5.96
C ASN A 160 16.43 16.88 6.28
N ALA A 161 15.76 18.01 6.00
CA ALA A 161 14.33 18.15 6.17
C ALA A 161 13.56 17.16 5.27
N PHE A 162 13.93 17.07 3.99
CA PHE A 162 13.30 16.13 3.06
C PHE A 162 13.51 14.67 3.48
N ALA A 163 14.74 14.28 3.83
CA ALA A 163 15.06 12.91 4.26
C ALA A 163 14.28 12.52 5.53
N SER A 164 14.23 13.41 6.51
CA SER A 164 13.45 13.20 7.74
C SER A 164 11.97 13.02 7.43
N GLU A 165 11.44 13.84 6.54
CA GLU A 165 10.02 13.84 6.22
C GLU A 165 9.58 12.64 5.39
N VAL A 166 10.37 12.23 4.40
CA VAL A 166 10.13 11.00 3.65
C VAL A 166 10.21 9.78 4.57
N THR A 167 11.17 9.75 5.49
CA THR A 167 11.29 8.66 6.47
C THR A 167 10.06 8.60 7.38
N ARG A 168 9.58 9.76 7.84
CA ARG A 168 8.38 9.87 8.68
C ARG A 168 7.13 9.38 7.94
N VAL A 169 6.87 9.88 6.73
CA VAL A 169 5.70 9.48 5.93
C VAL A 169 5.74 8.01 5.56
N ALA A 170 6.90 7.49 5.16
CA ALA A 170 7.07 6.07 4.87
C ALA A 170 6.78 5.18 6.09
N ARG A 171 7.18 5.62 7.28
CA ARG A 171 6.88 4.93 8.53
C ARG A 171 5.39 5.01 8.88
N GLU A 172 4.81 6.21 8.89
CA GLU A 172 3.40 6.40 9.27
C GLU A 172 2.43 5.69 8.31
N VAL A 173 2.56 5.94 7.01
CA VAL A 173 1.63 5.41 6.00
C VAL A 173 1.97 3.98 5.62
N GLY A 174 3.26 3.65 5.49
CA GLY A 174 3.71 2.35 4.99
C GLY A 174 3.87 1.28 6.08
N THR A 175 4.25 1.65 7.30
CA THR A 175 4.55 0.67 8.37
C THR A 175 3.49 0.67 9.48
N GLU A 176 3.13 1.86 9.97
CA GLU A 176 2.20 2.00 11.10
C GLU A 176 0.73 1.96 10.66
N GLY A 177 0.45 2.16 9.37
CA GLY A 177 -0.92 2.19 8.84
C GLY A 177 -1.70 3.44 9.22
N ASN A 178 -1.03 4.49 9.71
CA ASN A 178 -1.60 5.80 9.98
C ASN A 178 -1.84 6.54 8.65
N LEU A 179 -2.98 6.25 8.03
CA LEU A 179 -3.34 6.78 6.71
C LEU A 179 -3.64 8.28 6.75
N GLY A 180 -3.08 9.03 5.81
CA GLY A 180 -3.24 10.49 5.68
C GLY A 180 -1.99 11.31 5.98
N GLY A 181 -0.89 10.66 6.35
CA GLY A 181 0.42 11.31 6.47
C GLY A 181 0.86 11.92 5.15
N GLN A 182 1.29 13.18 5.20
CA GLN A 182 1.84 13.93 4.06
C GLN A 182 3.16 14.56 4.47
N ALA A 183 4.08 14.64 3.52
CA ALA A 183 5.34 15.31 3.62
C ALA A 183 5.16 16.83 3.49
N GLU A 184 5.57 17.57 4.51
CA GLU A 184 5.63 19.04 4.51
C GLU A 184 7.08 19.50 4.65
N VAL A 185 7.70 19.87 3.53
CA VAL A 185 9.07 20.40 3.52
C VAL A 185 9.02 21.89 3.19
N LYS A 186 9.46 22.74 4.14
CA LYS A 186 9.40 24.20 3.96
C LYS A 186 10.49 24.68 2.99
N GLY A 187 10.14 25.66 2.15
CA GLY A 187 11.10 26.35 1.28
C GLY A 187 11.63 25.50 0.11
N VAL A 188 10.97 24.40 -0.23
CA VAL A 188 11.32 23.59 -1.40
C VAL A 188 10.80 24.22 -2.70
N ALA A 189 11.62 24.18 -3.73
CA ALA A 189 11.28 24.63 -5.08
C ALA A 189 11.94 23.72 -6.11
N GLY A 190 11.45 23.77 -7.36
CA GLY A 190 11.93 22.91 -8.45
C GLY A 190 11.80 21.43 -8.09
N VAL A 191 12.86 20.66 -8.36
CA VAL A 191 12.89 19.20 -8.16
C VAL A 191 12.51 18.79 -6.74
N TRP A 192 12.90 19.57 -5.72
CA TRP A 192 12.54 19.25 -4.33
C TRP A 192 11.04 19.26 -4.09
N LYS A 193 10.36 20.25 -4.68
CA LYS A 193 8.90 20.34 -4.61
C LYS A 193 8.26 19.17 -5.35
N ASP A 194 8.73 18.88 -6.56
CA ASP A 194 8.18 17.78 -7.37
C ASP A 194 8.34 16.43 -6.64
N LEU A 195 9.47 16.21 -5.95
CA LEU A 195 9.68 15.00 -5.15
C LEU A 195 8.75 14.93 -3.93
N THR A 196 8.57 16.03 -3.20
CA THR A 196 7.60 16.10 -2.09
C THR A 196 6.17 15.84 -2.58
N ASP A 197 5.77 16.45 -3.69
CA ASP A 197 4.45 16.28 -4.28
C ASP A 197 4.22 14.83 -4.75
N ASN A 198 5.24 14.18 -5.31
CA ASN A 198 5.16 12.76 -5.69
C ASN A 198 5.01 11.83 -4.49
N VAL A 199 5.76 12.06 -3.39
CA VAL A 199 5.60 11.30 -2.14
C VAL A 199 4.20 11.48 -1.57
N ASN A 200 3.69 12.71 -1.59
CA ASN A 200 2.33 13.03 -1.15
C ASN A 200 1.25 12.37 -2.02
N LEU A 201 1.44 12.34 -3.33
CA LEU A 201 0.53 11.66 -4.26
C LEU A 201 0.51 10.16 -4.00
N MET A 202 1.68 9.55 -3.79
CA MET A 202 1.78 8.13 -3.45
C MET A 202 1.09 7.82 -2.11
N ALA A 203 1.38 8.59 -1.05
CA ALA A 203 0.78 8.43 0.27
C ALA A 203 -0.74 8.68 0.25
N GLY A 204 -1.21 9.68 -0.49
CA GLY A 204 -2.62 10.01 -0.68
C GLY A 204 -3.38 8.92 -1.44
N ASN A 205 -2.78 8.37 -2.49
CA ASN A 205 -3.35 7.25 -3.23
C ASN A 205 -3.49 6.02 -2.33
N LEU A 206 -2.43 5.60 -1.64
CA LEU A 206 -2.49 4.46 -0.71
C LEU A 206 -3.53 4.69 0.40
N THR A 207 -3.56 5.90 0.97
CA THR A 207 -4.53 6.30 2.00
C THR A 207 -5.96 6.16 1.52
N SER A 208 -6.30 6.75 0.37
CA SER A 208 -7.67 6.71 -0.16
C SER A 208 -8.10 5.30 -0.54
N GLN A 209 -7.19 4.51 -1.12
CA GLN A 209 -7.44 3.13 -1.54
C GLN A 209 -7.73 2.22 -0.34
N VAL A 210 -6.82 2.21 0.65
CA VAL A 210 -6.96 1.34 1.83
C VAL A 210 -8.17 1.76 2.68
N ARG A 211 -8.40 3.07 2.85
CA ARG A 211 -9.56 3.57 3.61
C ARG A 211 -10.89 3.18 2.96
N ASN A 212 -11.00 3.26 1.63
CA ASN A 212 -12.23 2.87 0.95
C ASN A 212 -12.46 1.34 0.99
N ILE A 213 -11.40 0.53 0.92
CA ILE A 213 -11.48 -0.92 1.15
C ILE A 213 -11.98 -1.21 2.58
N ALA A 214 -11.43 -0.52 3.58
CA ALA A 214 -11.84 -0.70 4.97
C ALA A 214 -13.33 -0.33 5.16
N GLU A 215 -13.78 0.80 4.62
CA GLU A 215 -15.18 1.22 4.68
C GLU A 215 -16.15 0.19 4.10
N VAL A 216 -15.83 -0.35 2.92
CA VAL A 216 -16.67 -1.37 2.26
C VAL A 216 -16.65 -2.67 3.04
N THR A 217 -15.49 -3.11 3.53
CA THR A 217 -15.39 -4.34 4.33
C THR A 217 -16.15 -4.23 5.65
N THR A 218 -16.08 -3.06 6.31
CA THR A 218 -16.90 -2.76 7.50
C THR A 218 -18.39 -2.74 7.18
N ALA A 219 -18.81 -2.17 6.04
CA ALA A 219 -20.20 -2.17 5.63
C ALA A 219 -20.73 -3.59 5.39
N VAL A 220 -19.95 -4.43 4.70
CA VAL A 220 -20.27 -5.86 4.50
C VAL A 220 -20.39 -6.58 5.83
N GLN A 221 -19.48 -6.32 6.77
CA GLN A 221 -19.53 -6.89 8.13
C GLN A 221 -20.78 -6.44 8.92
N GLN A 222 -21.32 -5.25 8.64
CA GLN A 222 -22.58 -4.74 9.20
C GLN A 222 -23.82 -5.20 8.42
N GLY A 223 -23.66 -5.97 7.34
CA GLY A 223 -24.74 -6.44 6.48
C GLY A 223 -25.20 -5.45 5.41
N ASP A 224 -24.51 -4.32 5.25
CA ASP A 224 -24.75 -3.36 4.16
C ASP A 224 -23.97 -3.78 2.91
N LEU A 225 -24.66 -4.53 2.03
CA LEU A 225 -24.13 -5.01 0.76
C LEU A 225 -24.36 -4.02 -0.40
N SER A 226 -24.82 -2.81 -0.11
CA SER A 226 -25.04 -1.77 -1.13
C SER A 226 -23.76 -1.00 -1.48
N LYS A 227 -22.75 -1.03 -0.58
CA LYS A 227 -21.50 -0.31 -0.78
C LYS A 227 -20.51 -1.10 -1.61
N LYS A 228 -19.80 -0.38 -2.48
CA LYS A 228 -18.72 -0.91 -3.31
C LYS A 228 -17.50 -0.01 -3.24
N ILE A 229 -16.35 -0.58 -3.55
CA ILE A 229 -15.12 0.19 -3.75
C ILE A 229 -15.29 0.94 -5.07
N THR A 230 -15.23 2.27 -5.03
CA THR A 230 -15.46 3.14 -6.19
C THR A 230 -14.22 3.89 -6.64
N VAL A 231 -13.22 4.04 -5.76
CA VAL A 231 -11.96 4.76 -6.03
C VAL A 231 -11.28 4.21 -7.29
N ASP A 232 -10.73 5.11 -8.11
CA ASP A 232 -9.96 4.74 -9.30
C ASP A 232 -8.61 4.15 -8.90
N VAL A 233 -8.34 2.95 -9.37
CA VAL A 233 -7.20 2.13 -8.95
C VAL A 233 -6.66 1.35 -10.14
N ARG A 234 -5.37 1.03 -10.10
CA ARG A 234 -4.65 0.34 -11.17
C ARG A 234 -3.80 -0.79 -10.60
N GLY A 235 -3.37 -1.70 -11.47
CA GLY A 235 -2.50 -2.83 -11.08
C GLY A 235 -3.16 -3.75 -10.07
N GLU A 236 -2.39 -4.22 -9.09
CA GLU A 236 -2.83 -5.17 -8.05
C GLU A 236 -4.00 -4.64 -7.21
N ILE A 237 -4.06 -3.32 -6.97
CA ILE A 237 -5.17 -2.72 -6.22
C ILE A 237 -6.49 -2.78 -7.02
N LEU A 238 -6.43 -2.75 -8.36
CA LEU A 238 -7.61 -2.96 -9.20
C LEU A 238 -8.11 -4.40 -9.11
N GLU A 239 -7.21 -5.37 -9.10
CA GLU A 239 -7.57 -6.78 -8.90
C GLU A 239 -8.22 -7.00 -7.53
N LEU A 240 -7.66 -6.39 -6.48
CA LEU A 240 -8.24 -6.42 -5.13
C LEU A 240 -9.63 -5.78 -5.10
N LYS A 241 -9.79 -4.58 -5.69
CA LYS A 241 -11.09 -3.90 -5.83
C LYS A 241 -12.11 -4.79 -6.53
N ASN A 242 -11.74 -5.40 -7.65
CA ASN A 242 -12.64 -6.25 -8.43
C ASN A 242 -13.02 -7.51 -7.66
N THR A 243 -12.07 -8.13 -6.95
CA THR A 243 -12.29 -9.30 -6.12
C THR A 243 -13.28 -9.00 -5.01
N ILE A 244 -13.07 -7.91 -4.26
CA ILE A 244 -13.98 -7.50 -3.18
C ILE A 244 -15.35 -7.13 -3.74
N ASN A 245 -15.42 -6.33 -4.80
CA ASN A 245 -16.71 -5.94 -5.39
C ASN A 245 -17.49 -7.16 -5.91
N THR A 246 -16.81 -8.15 -6.50
CA THR A 246 -17.44 -9.41 -6.94
C THR A 246 -17.95 -10.22 -5.76
N MET A 247 -17.20 -10.28 -4.65
CA MET A 247 -17.66 -10.90 -3.41
C MET A 247 -18.93 -10.22 -2.87
N VAL A 248 -18.97 -8.88 -2.85
CA VAL A 248 -20.15 -8.12 -2.43
C VAL A 248 -21.34 -8.42 -3.34
N ASP A 249 -21.14 -8.48 -4.66
CA ASP A 249 -22.19 -8.81 -5.62
C ASP A 249 -22.75 -10.23 -5.40
N GLN A 250 -21.88 -11.21 -5.18
CA GLN A 250 -22.29 -12.59 -4.88
C GLN A 250 -23.08 -12.69 -3.58
N LEU A 251 -22.61 -12.01 -2.52
CA LEU A 251 -23.30 -11.93 -1.23
C LEU A 251 -24.69 -11.31 -1.38
N ASN A 252 -24.78 -10.20 -2.11
CA ASN A 252 -26.03 -9.46 -2.28
C ASN A 252 -27.05 -10.26 -3.09
N ALA A 253 -26.60 -10.92 -4.17
CA ALA A 253 -27.43 -11.79 -4.98
C ALA A 253 -27.94 -12.98 -4.16
N PHE A 254 -27.06 -13.64 -3.39
CA PHE A 254 -27.44 -14.75 -2.52
C PHE A 254 -28.43 -14.32 -1.45
N ALA A 255 -28.18 -13.22 -0.74
CA ALA A 255 -29.07 -12.71 0.30
C ALA A 255 -30.47 -12.38 -0.25
N SER A 256 -30.53 -11.72 -1.42
CA SER A 256 -31.78 -11.41 -2.10
C SER A 256 -32.55 -12.67 -2.46
N GLU A 257 -31.85 -13.67 -2.97
CA GLU A 257 -32.46 -14.89 -3.48
C GLU A 257 -32.96 -15.82 -2.38
N VAL A 258 -32.18 -15.98 -1.31
CA VAL A 258 -32.62 -16.71 -0.11
C VAL A 258 -33.85 -16.04 0.51
N THR A 259 -33.85 -14.71 0.61
CA THR A 259 -35.00 -13.96 1.13
C THR A 259 -36.24 -14.19 0.26
N ARG A 260 -36.08 -14.15 -1.07
CA ARG A 260 -37.18 -14.37 -2.02
C ARG A 260 -37.76 -15.78 -1.90
N VAL A 261 -36.91 -16.82 -1.94
CA VAL A 261 -37.36 -18.22 -1.85
C VAL A 261 -37.99 -18.52 -0.50
N ALA A 262 -37.42 -18.01 0.60
CA ALA A 262 -38.01 -18.16 1.93
C ALA A 262 -39.41 -17.53 1.99
N ARG A 263 -39.60 -16.36 1.38
CA ARG A 263 -40.91 -15.71 1.32
C ARG A 263 -41.89 -16.46 0.43
N GLU A 264 -41.49 -16.85 -0.77
CA GLU A 264 -42.36 -17.53 -1.73
C GLU A 264 -42.81 -18.91 -1.22
N VAL A 265 -41.85 -19.76 -0.82
CA VAL A 265 -42.14 -21.14 -0.43
C VAL A 265 -42.63 -21.22 1.01
N GLY A 266 -42.01 -20.45 1.92
CA GLY A 266 -42.28 -20.52 3.35
C GLY A 266 -43.45 -19.66 3.83
N THR A 267 -43.68 -18.48 3.24
CA THR A 267 -44.73 -17.56 3.70
C THR A 267 -45.92 -17.48 2.75
N GLU A 268 -45.68 -17.33 1.44
CA GLU A 268 -46.73 -17.18 0.43
C GLU A 268 -47.32 -18.53 -0.03
N GLY A 269 -46.65 -19.65 0.27
CA GLY A 269 -47.07 -20.98 -0.15
C GLY A 269 -46.96 -21.20 -1.68
N LYS A 270 -46.21 -20.36 -2.39
CA LYS A 270 -45.90 -20.53 -3.81
C LYS A 270 -44.85 -21.63 -3.98
N LEU A 271 -45.33 -22.87 -4.04
CA LEU A 271 -44.48 -24.05 -4.13
C LEU A 271 -43.80 -24.18 -5.50
N GLY A 272 -42.50 -24.44 -5.50
CA GLY A 272 -41.66 -24.57 -6.70
C GLY A 272 -40.63 -23.46 -6.89
N GLY A 273 -40.61 -22.45 -6.02
CA GLY A 273 -39.56 -21.43 -6.01
C GLY A 273 -38.19 -22.03 -5.73
N GLN A 274 -37.20 -21.66 -6.53
CA GLN A 274 -35.79 -22.06 -6.39
C GLN A 274 -34.91 -20.84 -6.48
N ALA A 275 -33.80 -20.87 -5.74
CA ALA A 275 -32.75 -19.89 -5.74
C ALA A 275 -31.83 -20.09 -6.95
N GLU A 276 -31.67 -19.03 -7.75
CA GLU A 276 -30.68 -18.95 -8.83
C GLU A 276 -29.69 -17.80 -8.54
N VAL A 277 -28.49 -18.16 -8.10
CA VAL A 277 -27.40 -17.19 -7.91
C VAL A 277 -26.36 -17.41 -9.00
N ARG A 278 -26.13 -16.41 -9.85
CA ARG A 278 -25.19 -16.53 -10.98
C ARG A 278 -23.74 -16.33 -10.53
N GLY A 279 -22.84 -17.07 -11.16
CA GLY A 279 -21.39 -16.91 -10.96
C GLY A 279 -20.88 -17.37 -9.60
N VAL A 280 -21.64 -18.21 -8.89
CA VAL A 280 -21.22 -18.80 -7.61
C VAL A 280 -20.56 -20.16 -7.82
N GLY A 281 -19.50 -20.40 -7.05
CA GLY A 281 -18.79 -21.68 -6.97
C GLY A 281 -18.40 -21.97 -5.52
N GLY A 282 -17.94 -23.20 -5.25
CA GLY A 282 -17.59 -23.64 -3.90
C GLY A 282 -18.75 -23.51 -2.92
N ILE A 283 -18.48 -23.01 -1.71
CA ILE A 283 -19.46 -22.90 -0.61
C ILE A 283 -20.73 -22.14 -1.03
N TRP A 284 -20.61 -21.10 -1.86
CA TRP A 284 -21.77 -20.33 -2.31
C TRP A 284 -22.75 -21.16 -3.14
N LYS A 285 -22.22 -22.07 -3.97
CA LYS A 285 -23.04 -23.01 -4.72
C LYS A 285 -23.69 -24.02 -3.78
N ASP A 286 -22.90 -24.59 -2.86
CA ASP A 286 -23.41 -25.58 -1.90
C ASP A 286 -24.56 -24.99 -1.04
N LEU A 287 -24.45 -23.74 -0.60
CA LEU A 287 -25.51 -23.05 0.14
C LEU A 287 -26.77 -22.85 -0.72
N THR A 288 -26.60 -22.45 -1.98
CA THR A 288 -27.72 -22.29 -2.93
C THR A 288 -28.44 -23.62 -3.18
N ASP A 289 -27.67 -24.68 -3.39
CA ASP A 289 -28.18 -26.04 -3.63
C ASP A 289 -28.93 -26.58 -2.39
N ASN A 290 -28.44 -26.29 -1.17
CA ASN A 290 -29.12 -26.66 0.06
C ASN A 290 -30.47 -25.94 0.24
N VAL A 291 -30.54 -24.63 -0.07
CA VAL A 291 -31.81 -23.87 -0.05
C VAL A 291 -32.79 -24.45 -1.07
N ASN A 292 -32.32 -24.81 -2.26
CA ASN A 292 -33.12 -25.44 -3.29
C ASN A 292 -33.63 -26.82 -2.88
N LEU A 293 -32.80 -27.62 -2.22
CA LEU A 293 -33.19 -28.93 -1.70
C LEU A 293 -34.28 -28.80 -0.63
N MET A 294 -34.14 -27.84 0.28
CA MET A 294 -35.16 -27.54 1.28
C MET A 294 -36.49 -27.08 0.64
N ALA A 295 -36.43 -26.13 -0.29
CA ALA A 295 -37.59 -25.61 -1.00
C ALA A 295 -38.30 -26.71 -1.84
N GLY A 296 -37.53 -27.57 -2.50
CA GLY A 296 -38.03 -28.70 -3.27
C GLY A 296 -38.69 -29.77 -2.40
N ASN A 297 -38.10 -30.08 -1.24
CA ASN A 297 -38.69 -30.99 -0.27
C ASN A 297 -40.04 -30.45 0.23
N LEU A 298 -40.09 -29.20 0.69
CA LEU A 298 -41.35 -28.57 1.13
C LEU A 298 -42.41 -28.56 0.02
N THR A 299 -42.00 -28.21 -1.20
CA THR A 299 -42.87 -28.20 -2.38
C THR A 299 -43.48 -29.57 -2.67
N SER A 300 -42.66 -30.62 -2.73
CA SER A 300 -43.12 -31.97 -3.04
C SER A 300 -44.02 -32.52 -1.94
N GLN A 301 -43.66 -32.30 -0.67
CA GLN A 301 -44.40 -32.76 0.49
C GLN A 301 -45.80 -32.12 0.56
N VAL A 302 -45.87 -30.79 0.52
CA VAL A 302 -47.14 -30.05 0.63
C VAL A 302 -48.05 -30.32 -0.56
N ARG A 303 -47.49 -30.40 -1.79
CA ARG A 303 -48.30 -30.67 -2.99
C ARG A 303 -48.89 -32.08 -2.98
N ASN A 304 -48.17 -33.09 -2.49
CA ASN A 304 -48.71 -34.44 -2.34
C ASN A 304 -49.80 -34.53 -1.28
N ILE A 305 -49.61 -33.85 -0.15
CA ILE A 305 -50.65 -33.75 0.88
C ILE A 305 -51.91 -33.11 0.29
N ALA A 306 -51.77 -31.99 -0.42
CA ALA A 306 -52.88 -31.29 -1.05
C ALA A 306 -53.60 -32.15 -2.09
N GLU A 307 -52.88 -32.93 -2.90
CA GLU A 307 -53.49 -33.84 -3.88
C GLU A 307 -54.35 -34.91 -3.21
N VAL A 308 -53.84 -35.53 -2.14
CA VAL A 308 -54.54 -36.59 -1.43
C VAL A 308 -55.76 -36.04 -0.69
N THR A 309 -55.63 -34.90 0.01
CA THR A 309 -56.76 -34.27 0.70
C THR A 309 -57.84 -33.77 -0.26
N THR A 310 -57.45 -33.26 -1.43
CA THR A 310 -58.40 -32.91 -2.51
C THR A 310 -59.09 -34.16 -3.07
N GLY A 311 -58.35 -35.27 -3.23
CA GLY A 311 -58.91 -36.56 -3.61
C GLY A 311 -59.99 -37.03 -2.63
N ILE A 312 -59.68 -36.99 -1.33
CA ILE A 312 -60.63 -37.30 -0.24
C ILE A 312 -61.89 -36.44 -0.36
N ALA A 313 -61.74 -35.12 -0.54
CA ALA A 313 -62.87 -34.20 -0.65
C ALA A 313 -63.76 -34.50 -1.87
N ASN A 314 -63.18 -34.99 -2.96
CA ASN A 314 -63.90 -35.40 -4.17
C ASN A 314 -64.43 -36.85 -4.11
N GLY A 315 -64.24 -37.55 -2.98
CA GLY A 315 -64.65 -38.95 -2.79
C GLY A 315 -63.70 -39.99 -3.40
N ASP A 316 -62.54 -39.59 -3.92
CA ASP A 316 -61.49 -40.50 -4.38
C ASP A 316 -60.60 -40.93 -3.22
N LEU A 317 -61.00 -42.03 -2.58
CA LEU A 317 -60.29 -42.64 -1.46
C LEU A 317 -59.24 -43.67 -1.90
N SER A 318 -58.89 -43.70 -3.19
CA SER A 318 -57.81 -44.55 -3.70
C SER A 318 -56.44 -43.91 -3.56
N LYS A 319 -56.39 -42.58 -3.40
CA LYS A 319 -55.14 -41.81 -3.30
C LYS A 319 -54.51 -41.89 -1.91
N LYS A 320 -53.19 -42.06 -1.88
CA LYS A 320 -52.38 -42.02 -0.66
C LYS A 320 -51.14 -41.18 -0.86
N ILE A 321 -50.61 -40.63 0.23
CA ILE A 321 -49.32 -39.94 0.22
C ILE A 321 -48.25 -41.03 0.08
N THR A 322 -47.46 -40.97 -0.98
CA THR A 322 -46.43 -41.98 -1.30
C THR A 322 -45.00 -41.46 -1.13
N VAL A 323 -44.78 -40.15 -1.18
CA VAL A 323 -43.46 -39.50 -1.07
C VAL A 323 -42.68 -39.98 0.15
N ASP A 324 -41.37 -40.20 -0.03
CA ASP A 324 -40.46 -40.53 1.06
C ASP A 324 -40.24 -39.30 1.95
N VAL A 325 -40.60 -39.43 3.22
CA VAL A 325 -40.62 -38.34 4.19
C VAL A 325 -40.16 -38.88 5.54
N ARG A 326 -39.60 -38.00 6.37
CA ARG A 326 -39.02 -38.35 7.68
C ARG A 326 -39.51 -37.34 8.73
N GLY A 327 -39.33 -37.69 10.00
CA GLY A 327 -39.70 -36.84 11.14
C GLY A 327 -41.20 -36.55 11.18
N GLU A 328 -41.56 -35.32 11.56
CA GLU A 328 -42.95 -34.88 11.72
C GLU A 328 -43.78 -35.03 10.43
N ILE A 329 -43.16 -34.91 9.25
CA ILE A 329 -43.86 -35.10 7.97
C ILE A 329 -44.22 -36.58 7.74
N LEU A 330 -43.43 -37.52 8.27
CA LEU A 330 -43.77 -38.94 8.21
C LEU A 330 -44.98 -39.27 9.09
N GLU A 331 -45.04 -38.69 10.29
CA GLU A 331 -46.20 -38.83 11.18
C GLU A 331 -47.45 -38.27 10.50
N LEU A 332 -47.37 -37.07 9.91
CA LEU A 332 -48.47 -36.48 9.15
C LEU A 332 -48.93 -37.37 7.98
N LYS A 333 -47.98 -37.92 7.21
CA LYS A 333 -48.26 -38.90 6.13
C LYS A 333 -49.02 -40.11 6.66
N GLN A 334 -48.59 -40.68 7.78
CA GLN A 334 -49.23 -41.84 8.38
C GLN A 334 -50.64 -41.53 8.88
N THR A 335 -50.83 -40.38 9.54
CA THR A 335 -52.15 -39.92 10.00
C THR A 335 -53.12 -39.74 8.84
N ILE A 336 -52.71 -39.05 7.77
CA ILE A 336 -53.57 -38.83 6.60
C ILE A 336 -53.87 -40.16 5.89
N ASN A 337 -52.88 -41.02 5.67
CA ASN A 337 -53.10 -42.31 5.02
C ASN A 337 -54.02 -43.22 5.84
N THR A 338 -53.90 -43.21 7.17
CA THR A 338 -54.79 -43.96 8.07
C THR A 338 -56.23 -43.42 8.00
N MET A 339 -56.39 -42.09 7.94
CA MET A 339 -57.70 -41.46 7.74
C MET A 339 -58.33 -41.89 6.40
N VAL A 340 -57.56 -41.90 5.30
CA VAL A 340 -58.03 -42.40 4.00
C VAL A 340 -58.49 -43.84 4.10
N ASP A 341 -57.71 -44.71 4.78
CA ASP A 341 -58.07 -46.11 4.96
C ASP A 341 -59.36 -46.30 5.76
N GLN A 342 -59.53 -45.55 6.85
CA GLN A 342 -60.75 -45.55 7.66
C GLN A 342 -61.97 -45.07 6.86
N LEU A 343 -61.83 -43.98 6.11
CA LEU A 343 -62.87 -43.45 5.24
C LEU A 343 -63.28 -44.47 4.16
N ASN A 344 -62.30 -45.12 3.54
CA ASN A 344 -62.54 -46.09 2.48
C ASN A 344 -63.25 -47.34 3.02
N ALA A 345 -62.85 -47.82 4.20
CA ALA A 345 -63.51 -48.93 4.88
C ALA A 345 -64.96 -48.57 5.24
N PHE A 346 -65.18 -47.39 5.83
CA PHE A 346 -66.51 -46.90 6.18
C PHE A 346 -67.41 -46.77 4.96
N ALA A 347 -66.93 -46.13 3.88
CA ALA A 347 -67.69 -45.95 2.65
C ALA A 347 -68.12 -47.28 2.01
N LYS A 348 -67.22 -48.27 1.99
CA LYS A 348 -67.54 -49.63 1.53
C LYS A 348 -68.63 -50.27 2.38
N GLU A 349 -68.53 -50.13 3.70
CA GLU A 349 -69.44 -50.79 4.61
C GLU A 349 -70.84 -50.18 4.59
N VAL A 350 -70.94 -48.85 4.55
CA VAL A 350 -72.22 -48.16 4.38
C VAL A 350 -72.86 -48.53 3.04
N THR A 351 -72.08 -48.56 1.96
CA THR A 351 -72.59 -48.97 0.64
C THR A 351 -73.09 -50.41 0.66
N ARG A 352 -72.35 -51.31 1.31
CA ARG A 352 -72.72 -52.72 1.46
C ARG A 352 -74.04 -52.89 2.22
N VAL A 353 -74.16 -52.28 3.39
CA VAL A 353 -75.36 -52.37 4.23
C VAL A 353 -76.57 -51.74 3.56
N ALA A 354 -76.39 -50.57 2.92
CA ALA A 354 -77.46 -49.91 2.16
C ALA A 354 -77.97 -50.80 1.01
N ARG A 355 -77.08 -51.52 0.34
CA ARG A 355 -77.43 -52.47 -0.72
C ARG A 355 -78.14 -53.71 -0.17
N GLU A 356 -77.57 -54.37 0.83
CA GLU A 356 -78.11 -55.61 1.42
C GLU A 356 -79.48 -55.38 2.07
N VAL A 357 -79.58 -54.41 2.98
CA VAL A 357 -80.79 -54.18 3.77
C VAL A 357 -81.81 -53.35 2.98
N GLY A 358 -81.34 -52.35 2.23
CA GLY A 358 -82.22 -51.40 1.55
C GLY A 358 -82.70 -51.84 0.17
N THR A 359 -81.88 -52.59 -0.59
CA THR A 359 -82.19 -52.93 -2.00
C THR A 359 -82.44 -54.43 -2.20
N GLU A 360 -81.60 -55.28 -1.60
CA GLU A 360 -81.68 -56.74 -1.77
C GLU A 360 -82.64 -57.41 -0.77
N GLY A 361 -83.12 -56.68 0.24
CA GLY A 361 -84.03 -57.20 1.26
C GLY A 361 -83.40 -58.25 2.18
N GLN A 362 -82.06 -58.31 2.26
CA GLN A 362 -81.34 -59.15 3.20
C GLN A 362 -81.41 -58.52 4.59
N LEU A 363 -82.38 -58.96 5.37
CA LEU A 363 -82.70 -58.37 6.67
C LEU A 363 -81.67 -58.81 7.74
N GLY A 364 -81.18 -57.85 8.54
CA GLY A 364 -80.23 -58.08 9.62
C GLY A 364 -78.77 -57.71 9.31
N GLY A 365 -78.48 -57.16 8.13
CA GLY A 365 -77.16 -56.65 7.80
C GLY A 365 -76.74 -55.48 8.71
N GLN A 366 -75.51 -55.52 9.21
CA GLN A 366 -74.90 -54.46 10.03
C GLN A 366 -73.53 -54.10 9.49
N ALA A 367 -73.19 -52.82 9.59
CA ALA A 367 -71.89 -52.25 9.33
C ALA A 367 -70.93 -52.57 10.49
N ASP A 368 -69.79 -53.18 10.15
CA ASP A 368 -68.64 -53.36 11.03
C ASP A 368 -67.41 -52.67 10.42
N VAL A 369 -67.09 -51.48 10.94
CA VAL A 369 -65.92 -50.72 10.51
C VAL A 369 -64.85 -50.80 11.60
N LYS A 370 -63.73 -51.44 11.29
CA LYS A 370 -62.65 -51.66 12.27
C LYS A 370 -61.80 -50.41 12.47
N GLY A 371 -61.38 -50.18 13.72
CA GLY A 371 -60.41 -49.13 14.07
C GLY A 371 -60.96 -47.71 14.02
N VAL A 372 -62.29 -47.55 14.07
CA VAL A 372 -62.95 -46.23 14.14
C VAL A 372 -63.33 -45.86 15.57
N GLY A 373 -63.21 -44.58 15.90
CA GLY A 373 -63.61 -44.00 17.19
C GLY A 373 -64.22 -42.61 17.00
N GLY A 374 -64.83 -42.06 18.05
CA GLY A 374 -65.53 -40.78 17.99
C GLY A 374 -66.68 -40.79 16.97
N VAL A 375 -66.82 -39.69 16.21
CA VAL A 375 -67.90 -39.49 15.24
C VAL A 375 -68.05 -40.66 14.27
N TRP A 376 -66.96 -41.31 13.86
CA TRP A 376 -67.00 -42.45 12.94
C TRP A 376 -67.69 -43.68 13.54
N LYS A 377 -67.49 -43.93 14.84
CA LYS A 377 -68.17 -44.99 15.56
C LYS A 377 -69.66 -44.67 15.68
N ASP A 378 -69.99 -43.45 16.08
CA ASP A 378 -71.37 -42.99 16.21
C ASP A 378 -72.14 -43.10 14.87
N LEU A 379 -71.50 -42.74 13.75
CA LEU A 379 -72.09 -42.90 12.42
C LEU A 379 -72.31 -44.37 12.04
N THR A 380 -71.38 -45.26 12.39
CA THR A 380 -71.53 -46.70 12.15
C THR A 380 -72.70 -47.27 12.96
N GLU A 381 -72.82 -46.88 14.22
CA GLU A 381 -73.93 -47.27 15.10
C GLU A 381 -75.27 -46.73 14.59
N ASN A 382 -75.32 -45.49 14.09
CA ASN A 382 -76.52 -44.91 13.48
C ASN A 382 -76.95 -45.65 12.20
N VAL A 383 -76.01 -46.04 11.34
CA VAL A 383 -76.29 -46.87 10.16
C VAL A 383 -76.85 -48.24 10.57
N ASN A 384 -76.29 -48.84 11.62
CA ASN A 384 -76.79 -50.10 12.19
C ASN A 384 -78.18 -49.97 12.79
N PHE A 385 -78.45 -48.88 13.49
CA PHE A 385 -79.78 -48.60 14.04
C PHE A 385 -80.82 -48.44 12.92
N MET A 386 -80.48 -47.71 11.86
CA MET A 386 -81.34 -47.55 10.68
C MET A 386 -81.61 -48.90 9.99
N ALA A 387 -80.56 -49.68 9.74
CA ALA A 387 -80.67 -51.01 9.14
C ALA A 387 -81.51 -51.98 10.00
N GLY A 388 -81.36 -51.92 11.32
CA GLY A 388 -82.15 -52.69 12.28
C GLY A 388 -83.63 -52.30 12.30
N ASN A 389 -83.94 -51.00 12.22
CA ASN A 389 -85.31 -50.51 12.12
C ASN A 389 -85.98 -50.95 10.82
N LEU A 390 -85.30 -50.80 9.67
CA LEU A 390 -85.76 -51.29 8.37
C LEU A 390 -86.03 -52.80 8.41
N THR A 391 -85.10 -53.56 8.97
CA THR A 391 -85.25 -55.01 9.16
C THR A 391 -86.50 -55.36 9.95
N SER A 392 -86.71 -54.70 11.09
CA SER A 392 -87.88 -54.94 11.95
C SER A 392 -89.18 -54.56 11.23
N GLN A 393 -89.21 -53.42 10.55
CA GLN A 393 -90.40 -52.96 9.82
C GLN A 393 -90.78 -53.93 8.70
N VAL A 394 -89.82 -54.37 7.88
CA VAL A 394 -90.09 -55.30 6.78
C VAL A 394 -90.53 -56.67 7.30
N ARG A 395 -89.93 -57.19 8.39
CA ARG A 395 -90.39 -58.43 9.04
C ARG A 395 -91.83 -58.29 9.54
N ASN A 396 -92.15 -57.22 10.25
CA ASN A 396 -93.51 -56.98 10.75
C ASN A 396 -94.53 -56.90 9.60
N ILE A 397 -94.18 -56.25 8.48
CA ILE A 397 -95.04 -56.19 7.30
C ILE A 397 -95.23 -57.60 6.71
N ALA A 398 -94.16 -58.39 6.59
CA ALA A 398 -94.24 -59.76 6.08
C ALA A 398 -95.11 -60.65 6.97
N GLU A 399 -94.98 -60.53 8.30
CA GLU A 399 -95.80 -61.24 9.29
C GLU A 399 -97.29 -60.86 9.17
N VAL A 400 -97.60 -59.56 9.16
CA VAL A 400 -98.99 -59.07 8.99
C VAL A 400 -99.58 -59.49 7.65
N THR A 401 -98.81 -59.42 6.56
CA THR A 401 -99.28 -59.84 5.23
C THR A 401 -99.58 -61.33 5.20
N THR A 402 -98.75 -62.14 5.88
CA THR A 402 -98.96 -63.58 6.02
C THR A 402 -100.22 -63.89 6.84
N ALA A 403 -100.44 -63.17 7.94
CA ALA A 403 -101.65 -63.30 8.76
C ALA A 403 -102.92 -62.95 7.97
N VAL A 404 -102.92 -61.82 7.25
CA VAL A 404 -104.03 -61.41 6.37
C VAL A 404 -104.29 -62.45 5.27
N GLN A 405 -103.23 -63.04 4.70
CA GLN A 405 -103.38 -64.10 3.69
C GLN A 405 -103.96 -65.40 4.27
N GLN A 406 -103.69 -65.69 5.55
CA GLN A 406 -104.21 -66.86 6.27
C GLN A 406 -105.62 -66.65 6.84
N GLY A 407 -106.13 -65.41 6.81
CA GLY A 407 -107.52 -65.08 7.15
C GLY A 407 -107.77 -64.74 8.62
N ASP A 408 -106.72 -64.44 9.40
CA ASP A 408 -106.79 -63.89 10.76
C ASP A 408 -106.79 -62.35 10.78
#